data_AF-B1MXW4-F1
#
_entry.id   AF-B1MXW4-F1
#
_cell.length_a   1.000
_cell.length_b   1.000
_cell.length_c   1.000
_cell.angle_alpha   90.00
_cell.angle_beta   90.00
_cell.angle_gamma   90.00
#
_symmetry.space_group_name_H-M   'P 1'
#
loop_
_entity.id
_entity.type
_entity.pdbx_description
1 polymer ?
#
loop_
_entity_poly.entity_id
_entity_poly.type
_entity_poly.pdbx_seq_one_letter_code
_entity_poly.pdbx_strand_id
1 'polypeptide(L)'
;MAVVDTIKRLFSNEEDDLYEKNYGSTAYQEQPQPQQTAQRQSQQQTASYFAGRQTVQQSAMTDPNNANSKIALFEPKVYSDSRAIASQILGGEAVIVNFTQIDEAQAKRILDFLGGAIYAVNGEIERIGQSIFLVTPDTFEISGTLTDNLEPNTRY
;
A
#
# COMPACT_ATOMS: atom_id res chain seq x y z
N MET A 1 20.70 -38.69 -2.85
CA MET A 1 21.13 -38.34 -4.22
C MET A 1 20.18 -38.97 -5.24
N ALA A 2 18.98 -38.42 -5.39
CA ALA A 2 18.01 -38.92 -6.39
C ALA A 2 17.07 -37.83 -6.94
N VAL A 3 17.20 -36.57 -6.48
CA VAL A 3 16.34 -35.44 -6.90
C VAL A 3 17.08 -34.48 -7.83
N VAL A 4 18.41 -34.49 -7.83
CA VAL A 4 19.24 -33.60 -8.66
C VAL A 4 19.25 -34.04 -10.13
N ASP A 5 19.01 -35.32 -10.43
CA ASP A 5 19.02 -35.86 -11.79
C ASP A 5 17.75 -35.57 -12.59
N THR A 6 16.60 -35.39 -11.92
CA THR A 6 15.33 -35.09 -12.57
C THR A 6 15.30 -33.67 -13.15
N ILE A 7 15.95 -32.72 -12.46
CA ILE A 7 16.00 -31.32 -12.89
C ILE A 7 16.98 -31.15 -14.06
N LYS A 8 18.09 -31.90 -14.09
CA LYS A 8 19.05 -31.84 -15.20
C LYS A 8 18.51 -32.38 -16.52
N ARG A 9 17.49 -33.25 -16.48
CA ARG A 9 16.86 -33.80 -17.69
C ARG A 9 15.82 -32.88 -18.33
N LEU A 10 15.44 -31.78 -17.67
CA LEU A 10 14.52 -30.77 -18.21
C LEU A 10 15.23 -29.62 -18.94
N PHE A 11 16.54 -29.44 -18.73
CA PHE A 11 17.33 -28.34 -19.28
C PHE A 11 18.39 -28.78 -20.29
N SER A 12 18.30 -30.00 -20.81
CA SER A 12 19.16 -30.48 -21.88
C SER A 12 18.31 -30.94 -23.05
N ASN A 13 18.00 -30.00 -23.92
CA ASN A 13 18.04 -30.22 -25.36
C ASN A 13 18.24 -28.86 -26.04
N GLU A 14 19.44 -28.73 -26.59
CA GLU A 14 19.80 -27.76 -27.61
C GLU A 14 19.11 -28.14 -28.93
N GLU A 15 19.07 -27.17 -29.84
CA GLU A 15 18.67 -27.24 -31.25
C GLU A 15 17.17 -27.08 -31.54
N ASP A 16 16.73 -25.85 -31.81
CA ASP A 16 16.73 -25.38 -33.20
C ASP A 16 16.38 -23.89 -33.33
N ASP A 17 17.08 -23.28 -34.28
CA ASP A 17 17.12 -21.88 -34.66
C ASP A 17 15.76 -21.26 -35.02
N LEU A 18 15.82 -19.93 -35.19
CA LEU A 18 14.95 -19.05 -36.00
C LEU A 18 14.03 -18.13 -35.19
N TYR A 19 14.52 -16.97 -34.76
CA TYR A 19 13.83 -15.67 -34.90
C TYR A 19 14.87 -14.53 -34.77
N GLU A 20 15.45 -14.14 -35.90
CA GLU A 20 16.23 -12.89 -36.02
C GLU A 20 15.25 -11.71 -36.02
N LYS A 21 15.05 -11.07 -34.86
CA LYS A 21 14.16 -9.92 -34.74
C LYS A 21 14.95 -8.65 -35.03
N ASN A 22 14.83 -8.16 -36.26
CA ASN A 22 15.34 -6.87 -36.73
C ASN A 22 14.68 -5.73 -35.93
N TYR A 23 15.43 -5.15 -34.98
CA TYR A 23 15.06 -3.90 -34.32
C TYR A 23 15.37 -2.75 -35.27
N GLY A 24 14.41 -2.42 -36.13
CA GLY A 24 14.40 -1.17 -36.87
C GLY A 24 14.42 0.01 -35.90
N SER A 25 15.49 0.80 -35.97
CA SER A 25 15.67 2.04 -35.22
C SER A 25 14.62 3.07 -35.65
N THR A 26 13.56 3.24 -34.87
CA THR A 26 12.70 4.43 -34.96
C THR A 26 13.45 5.63 -34.39
N ALA A 27 13.86 6.54 -35.27
CA ALA A 27 14.45 7.82 -34.91
C ALA A 27 13.47 8.62 -34.05
N TYR A 28 13.88 8.98 -32.84
CA TYR A 28 13.18 9.96 -32.02
C TYR A 28 13.33 11.33 -32.69
N GLN A 29 12.21 11.94 -33.09
CA GLN A 29 12.17 13.33 -33.49
C GLN A 29 12.07 14.19 -32.22
N GLU A 30 13.14 14.90 -31.88
CA GLU A 30 13.16 15.92 -30.82
C GLU A 30 12.16 17.05 -31.15
N GLN A 31 11.09 17.16 -30.36
CA GLN A 31 10.23 18.34 -30.37
C GLN A 31 10.92 19.49 -29.60
N PRO A 32 11.03 20.70 -30.16
CA PRO A 32 11.65 21.82 -29.47
C PRO A 32 10.79 22.31 -28.30
N GLN A 33 11.36 22.29 -27.09
CA GLN A 33 10.74 22.90 -25.90
C GLN A 33 10.84 24.43 -25.96
N PRO A 34 9.77 25.18 -25.65
CA PRO A 34 9.82 26.64 -25.60
C PRO A 34 10.65 27.15 -24.40
N GLN A 35 11.73 27.87 -24.70
CA GLN A 35 12.55 28.60 -23.72
C GLN A 35 11.74 29.78 -23.13
N GLN A 36 11.44 29.72 -21.84
CA GLN A 36 10.91 30.88 -21.11
C GLN A 36 12.07 31.79 -20.72
N THR A 37 12.06 33.00 -21.28
CA THR A 37 12.97 34.11 -21.02
C THR A 37 12.92 34.58 -19.56
N ALA A 38 14.07 34.53 -18.89
CA ALA A 38 14.27 35.13 -17.57
C ALA A 38 14.40 36.66 -17.69
N GLN A 39 13.40 37.41 -17.22
CA GLN A 39 13.52 38.85 -16.99
C GLN A 39 13.94 39.10 -15.54
N ARG A 40 15.19 39.54 -15.37
CA ARG A 40 15.73 40.01 -14.09
C ARG A 40 15.29 41.47 -13.89
N GLN A 41 14.39 41.71 -12.95
CA GLN A 41 14.19 43.05 -12.39
C GLN A 41 14.81 43.12 -11.00
N SER A 42 15.85 43.94 -10.90
CA SER A 42 16.47 44.42 -9.68
C SER A 42 15.58 45.46 -9.02
N GLN A 43 15.18 45.24 -7.77
CA GLN A 43 14.73 46.31 -6.88
C GLN A 43 15.48 46.25 -5.55
N GLN A 44 15.94 47.43 -5.16
CA GLN A 44 16.86 47.72 -4.08
C GLN A 44 16.22 47.66 -2.70
N GLN A 45 17.12 47.51 -1.73
CA GLN A 45 16.94 47.35 -0.30
C GLN A 45 16.19 48.51 0.35
N THR A 46 15.34 48.19 1.33
CA THR A 46 15.17 49.01 2.54
C THR A 46 15.22 48.10 3.76
N ALA A 47 16.25 48.30 4.58
CA ALA A 47 16.38 47.65 5.87
C ALA A 47 15.37 48.23 6.87
N SER A 48 14.60 47.37 7.52
CA SER A 48 13.85 47.72 8.72
C SER A 48 14.04 46.61 9.75
N TYR A 49 14.90 46.91 10.72
CA TYR A 49 15.11 46.16 11.93
C TYR A 49 13.86 46.27 12.81
N PHE A 50 13.07 45.21 12.92
CA PHE A 50 12.10 45.07 14.01
C PHE A 50 12.04 43.64 14.51
N ALA A 51 12.59 43.50 15.73
CA ALA A 51 12.17 42.64 16.84
C ALA A 51 11.76 41.19 16.51
N GLY A 52 12.64 40.29 16.94
CA GLY A 52 12.47 38.84 16.87
C GLY A 52 11.11 38.38 17.39
N ARG A 53 10.39 37.70 16.50
CA ARG A 53 9.37 36.73 16.89
C ARG A 53 9.98 35.37 16.61
N GLN A 54 10.57 34.79 17.65
CA GLN A 54 10.96 33.38 17.67
C GLN A 54 9.70 32.57 17.34
N THR A 55 9.58 32.11 16.11
CA THR A 55 8.65 31.04 15.78
C THR A 55 9.19 29.83 16.50
N VAL A 56 8.59 29.52 17.65
CA VAL A 56 8.78 28.25 18.33
C VAL A 56 8.38 27.19 17.33
N GLN A 57 9.37 26.62 16.65
CA GLN A 57 9.24 25.32 16.02
C GLN A 57 8.94 24.37 17.18
N GLN A 58 7.66 24.13 17.43
CA GLN A 58 7.23 22.97 18.20
C GLN A 58 7.62 21.77 17.35
N SER A 59 8.87 21.35 17.47
CA SER A 59 9.25 19.97 17.26
C SER A 59 8.36 19.19 18.21
N ALA A 60 7.25 18.64 17.68
CA ALA A 60 6.46 17.67 18.42
C ALA A 60 7.42 16.56 18.79
N MET A 61 7.86 16.56 20.05
CA MET A 61 8.59 15.46 20.65
C MET A 61 7.63 14.28 20.61
N THR A 62 7.72 13.47 19.56
CA THR A 62 7.06 12.17 19.54
C THR A 62 7.80 11.36 20.59
N ASP A 63 7.18 11.18 21.75
CA ASP A 63 7.69 10.29 22.78
C ASP A 63 7.89 8.90 22.15
N PRO A 64 9.13 8.41 22.02
CA PRO A 64 9.40 7.11 21.39
C PRO A 64 8.79 5.95 22.19
N ASN A 65 8.28 6.19 23.40
CA ASN A 65 7.62 5.18 24.24
C ASN A 65 6.09 5.22 24.14
N ASN A 66 5.51 6.21 23.44
CA ASN A 66 4.10 6.21 23.12
C ASN A 66 3.93 5.71 21.69
N ALA A 67 4.13 4.40 21.52
CA ALA A 67 3.66 3.69 20.34
C ALA A 67 2.14 3.86 20.29
N ASN A 68 1.68 4.95 19.67
CA ASN A 68 0.27 5.25 19.50
C ASN A 68 -0.33 4.15 18.62
N SER A 69 -0.88 3.11 19.26
CA SER A 69 -1.69 2.07 18.66
C SER A 69 -2.97 2.70 18.10
N LYS A 70 -2.88 3.24 16.89
CA LYS A 70 -4.01 3.86 16.19
C LYS A 70 -4.81 2.81 15.46
N ILE A 71 -6.12 3.06 15.39
CA ILE A 71 -7.06 2.25 14.63
C ILE A 71 -7.71 3.15 13.59
N ALA A 72 -7.57 2.80 12.31
CA ALA A 72 -8.21 3.48 11.20
C ALA A 72 -9.51 2.77 10.79
N LEU A 73 -10.50 3.52 10.30
CA LEU A 73 -11.78 2.99 9.85
C LEU A 73 -11.93 3.20 8.35
N PHE A 74 -12.31 2.16 7.62
CA PHE A 74 -12.53 2.20 6.19
C PHE A 74 -13.88 1.59 5.81
N GLU A 75 -14.55 2.25 4.89
CA GLU A 75 -15.73 1.74 4.20
C GLU A 75 -15.46 1.78 2.70
N PRO A 76 -14.73 0.79 2.16
CA PRO A 76 -14.35 0.77 0.75
C PRO A 76 -15.60 0.76 -0.14
N LYS A 77 -15.50 1.41 -1.30
CA LYS A 77 -16.52 1.42 -2.35
C LYS A 77 -16.03 0.83 -3.66
N VAL A 78 -14.71 0.78 -3.82
CA VAL A 78 -14.05 0.23 -5.00
C VAL A 78 -12.83 -0.59 -4.59
N TYR A 79 -12.42 -1.53 -5.44
CA TYR A 79 -11.25 -2.38 -5.20
C TYR A 79 -9.96 -1.57 -4.96
N SER A 80 -9.80 -0.40 -5.58
CA SER A 80 -8.60 0.43 -5.43
C SER A 80 -8.38 0.97 -4.01
N ASP A 81 -9.42 1.03 -3.19
CA ASP A 81 -9.33 1.47 -1.78
C ASP A 81 -8.46 0.54 -0.94
N SER A 82 -8.33 -0.73 -1.37
CA SER A 82 -7.47 -1.74 -0.75
C SER A 82 -6.01 -1.28 -0.56
N ARG A 83 -5.49 -0.45 -1.48
CA ARG A 83 -4.13 0.12 -1.35
C ARG A 83 -3.99 1.06 -0.17
N ALA A 84 -5.00 1.90 0.07
CA ALA A 84 -4.97 2.83 1.19
C ALA A 84 -5.02 2.07 2.53
N ILE A 85 -5.86 1.04 2.60
CA ILE A 85 -5.97 0.16 3.77
C ILE A 85 -4.64 -0.56 4.04
N ALA A 86 -4.04 -1.17 3.01
CA ALA A 86 -2.74 -1.82 3.12
C ALA A 86 -1.63 -0.87 3.60
N SER A 87 -1.65 0.38 3.16
CA SER A 87 -0.67 1.38 3.61
C SER A 87 -0.76 1.67 5.11
N GLN A 88 -1.96 1.62 5.71
CA GLN A 88 -2.12 1.81 7.16
C GLN A 88 -1.57 0.61 7.93
N ILE A 89 -1.91 -0.60 7.48
CA ILE A 89 -1.44 -1.86 8.08
C ILE A 89 0.09 -1.95 8.05
N LEU A 90 0.69 -1.65 6.89
CA LEU A 90 2.16 -1.60 6.72
C LEU A 90 2.80 -0.47 7.54
N GLY A 91 2.05 0.58 7.88
CA GLY A 91 2.47 1.66 8.77
C GLY A 91 2.36 1.32 10.26
N GLY A 92 1.91 0.12 10.62
CA GLY A 92 1.73 -0.32 12.00
C GLY A 92 0.43 0.16 12.64
N GLU A 93 -0.54 0.65 11.86
CA GLU A 93 -1.87 1.02 12.34
C GLU A 93 -2.86 -0.14 12.10
N ALA A 94 -3.69 -0.47 13.09
CA ALA A 94 -4.78 -1.43 12.91
C ALA A 94 -5.91 -0.80 12.09
N VAL A 95 -6.72 -1.62 11.43
CA VAL A 95 -7.78 -1.16 10.53
C VAL A 95 -9.07 -1.94 10.74
N ILE A 96 -10.19 -1.23 10.87
CA ILE A 96 -11.53 -1.81 10.77
C ILE A 96 -12.08 -1.52 9.38
N VAL A 97 -12.46 -2.57 8.65
CA VAL A 97 -12.98 -2.49 7.28
C VAL A 97 -14.43 -2.95 7.24
N ASN A 98 -15.32 -2.08 6.74
CA ASN A 98 -16.73 -2.37 6.52
C ASN A 98 -17.03 -2.53 5.02
N PHE A 99 -17.33 -3.75 4.58
CA PHE A 99 -17.64 -4.10 3.19
C PHE A 99 -19.12 -3.95 2.82
N THR A 100 -19.95 -3.28 3.61
CA THR A 100 -21.40 -3.13 3.32
C THR A 100 -21.70 -2.49 1.95
N GLN A 101 -20.80 -1.63 1.44
CA GLN A 101 -20.95 -0.98 0.13
C GLN A 101 -20.27 -1.72 -1.03
N ILE A 102 -19.77 -2.94 -0.79
CA ILE A 102 -19.01 -3.75 -1.75
C ILE A 102 -19.73 -5.09 -1.93
N ASP A 103 -19.78 -5.61 -3.16
CA ASP A 103 -20.29 -6.96 -3.40
C ASP A 103 -19.35 -8.04 -2.85
N GLU A 104 -19.89 -9.19 -2.50
CA GLU A 104 -19.13 -10.27 -1.85
C GLU A 104 -17.90 -10.71 -2.66
N ALA A 105 -17.98 -10.71 -4.00
CA ALA A 105 -16.88 -11.10 -4.86
C ALA A 105 -15.74 -10.07 -4.81
N GLN A 106 -16.03 -8.77 -4.85
CA GLN A 106 -15.01 -7.74 -4.66
C GLN A 106 -14.48 -7.70 -3.23
N ALA A 107 -15.31 -7.94 -2.21
CA ALA A 107 -14.87 -8.00 -0.82
C ALA A 107 -13.81 -9.10 -0.62
N LYS A 108 -14.04 -10.30 -1.17
CA LYS A 108 -13.05 -11.40 -1.17
C LYS A 108 -11.74 -11.00 -1.85
N ARG A 109 -11.81 -10.34 -3.00
CA ARG A 109 -10.61 -9.85 -3.70
C ARG A 109 -9.83 -8.81 -2.88
N ILE A 110 -10.53 -7.92 -2.18
CA ILE A 110 -9.89 -6.95 -1.28
C ILE A 110 -9.23 -7.69 -0.13
N LEU A 111 -9.92 -8.67 0.50
CA LEU A 111 -9.35 -9.50 1.56
C LEU A 111 -8.11 -10.26 1.10
N ASP A 112 -8.12 -10.85 -0.10
CA ASP A 112 -6.96 -11.53 -0.68
C ASP A 112 -5.77 -10.57 -0.85
N PHE A 113 -6.04 -9.35 -1.33
CA PHE A 113 -5.02 -8.31 -1.45
C PHE A 113 -4.45 -7.91 -0.08
N LEU A 114 -5.32 -7.69 0.91
CA LEU A 114 -4.91 -7.36 2.28
C LEU A 114 -4.15 -8.50 2.94
N GLY A 115 -4.47 -9.76 2.62
CA GLY A 115 -3.73 -10.95 3.08
C GLY A 115 -2.24 -10.87 2.75
N GLY A 116 -1.89 -10.32 1.59
CA GLY A 116 -0.48 -10.06 1.24
C GLY A 116 0.19 -9.00 2.13
N ALA A 117 -0.53 -7.94 2.50
CA ALA A 117 -0.02 -6.89 3.39
C ALA A 117 0.09 -7.40 4.85
N ILE A 118 -0.90 -8.16 5.31
CA ILE A 118 -0.93 -8.79 6.63
C ILE A 118 0.26 -9.75 6.77
N TYR A 119 0.50 -10.59 5.76
CA TYR A 119 1.64 -11.51 5.75
C TYR A 119 2.99 -10.79 5.90
N ALA A 120 3.13 -9.60 5.30
CA ALA A 120 4.36 -8.82 5.38
C ALA A 120 4.66 -8.28 6.78
N VAL A 121 3.64 -8.10 7.63
CA VAL A 121 3.76 -7.54 8.99
C VAL A 121 3.50 -8.57 10.09
N ASN A 122 3.39 -9.85 9.75
CA ASN A 122 2.95 -10.92 10.67
C ASN A 122 1.67 -10.55 11.43
N GLY A 123 0.75 -9.87 10.75
CA GLY A 123 -0.50 -9.43 11.33
C GLY A 123 -1.57 -10.52 11.32
N GLU A 124 -2.77 -10.14 11.73
CA GLU A 124 -3.95 -11.00 11.75
C GLU A 124 -5.16 -10.28 11.12
N ILE A 125 -6.12 -11.08 10.64
CA ILE A 125 -7.43 -10.59 10.20
C ILE A 125 -8.53 -11.41 10.84
N GLU A 126 -9.45 -10.73 11.50
CA GLU A 126 -10.60 -11.32 12.17
C GLU A 126 -11.90 -10.75 11.62
N ARG A 127 -12.87 -11.62 11.38
CA ARG A 127 -14.23 -11.21 11.07
C ARG A 127 -14.95 -10.88 12.37
N ILE A 128 -15.36 -9.64 12.54
CA ILE A 128 -16.04 -9.16 13.76
C ILE A 128 -17.53 -8.83 13.54
N GLY A 129 -18.05 -9.07 12.34
CA GLY A 129 -19.45 -8.87 11.99
C GLY A 129 -19.76 -9.38 10.58
N GLN A 130 -20.99 -9.19 10.09
CA GLN A 130 -21.41 -9.77 8.80
C GLN A 130 -20.50 -9.35 7.65
N SER A 131 -20.21 -8.06 7.56
CA SER A 131 -19.35 -7.43 6.54
C SER A 131 -18.24 -6.59 7.18
N ILE A 132 -17.90 -6.84 8.44
CA ILE A 132 -16.93 -6.03 9.19
C ILE A 132 -15.75 -6.91 9.59
N PHE A 133 -14.55 -6.43 9.27
CA PHE A 133 -13.29 -7.11 9.52
C PHE A 133 -12.36 -6.20 10.31
N LEU A 134 -11.71 -6.77 11.32
CA LEU A 134 -10.60 -6.18 12.03
C LEU A 134 -9.31 -6.71 11.42
N VAL A 135 -8.38 -5.82 11.09
CA VAL A 135 -7.06 -6.15 10.58
C VAL A 135 -6.03 -5.51 11.49
N THR A 136 -5.12 -6.30 12.03
CA THR A 136 -4.14 -5.85 13.02
C THR A 136 -2.73 -6.21 12.57
N PRO A 137 -1.75 -5.32 12.71
CA PRO A 137 -0.33 -5.70 12.67
C PRO A 137 0.08 -6.42 13.97
N ASP A 138 1.30 -6.97 14.00
CA ASP A 138 1.87 -7.70 15.15
C ASP A 138 2.01 -6.86 16.45
N THR A 139 1.84 -5.55 16.36
CA THR A 139 1.90 -4.61 17.49
C THR A 139 0.61 -4.55 18.32
N PHE A 140 -0.45 -5.24 17.91
CA PHE A 140 -1.74 -5.25 18.61
C PHE A 140 -2.02 -6.63 19.21
N GLU A 141 -2.47 -6.64 20.47
CA GLU A 141 -3.00 -7.83 21.13
C GLU A 141 -4.53 -7.82 21.08
N ILE A 142 -5.12 -8.90 20.57
CA ILE A 142 -6.57 -9.10 20.53
C ILE A 142 -6.97 -9.95 21.74
N SER A 143 -8.01 -9.52 22.46
CA SER A 143 -8.56 -10.24 23.61
C SER A 143 -10.05 -10.52 23.43
N GLY A 144 -10.47 -11.73 23.79
CA GLY A 144 -11.85 -12.18 23.63
C GLY A 144 -12.07 -12.98 22.35
N THR A 145 -13.31 -13.40 22.12
CA THR A 145 -13.69 -14.14 20.91
C THR A 145 -15.13 -13.78 20.58
N LEU A 146 -15.40 -13.45 19.31
CA LEU A 146 -16.78 -13.37 18.83
C LEU A 146 -17.26 -14.78 18.48
N THR A 147 -18.25 -15.28 19.20
CA THR A 147 -18.96 -16.50 18.80
C THR A 147 -19.76 -16.18 17.54
N ASP A 148 -19.37 -16.81 16.44
CA ASP A 148 -19.96 -16.68 15.12
C ASP A 148 -21.42 -17.21 15.12
N ASN A 149 -22.36 -16.41 15.63
CA ASN A 149 -23.80 -16.54 15.36
C ASN A 149 -24.18 -15.67 14.15
N LEU A 150 -23.26 -15.53 13.18
CA LEU A 150 -23.57 -14.95 11.89
C LEU A 150 -24.18 -16.09 11.08
N GLU A 151 -25.50 -16.23 11.16
CA GLU A 151 -26.20 -17.25 10.37
C GLU A 151 -25.69 -17.22 8.92
N PRO A 152 -25.28 -18.37 8.35
CA PRO A 152 -24.96 -18.45 6.93
C PRO A 152 -26.27 -18.25 6.19
N ASN A 153 -26.60 -16.99 5.87
CA ASN A 153 -27.78 -16.70 5.10
C ASN A 153 -27.59 -17.20 3.67
N THR A 154 -28.07 -18.43 3.48
CA THR A 154 -28.71 -19.00 2.31
C THR A 154 -27.85 -19.26 1.06
N ARG A 155 -27.42 -20.51 0.99
CA ARG A 155 -27.29 -21.36 -0.19
C ARG A 155 -28.36 -21.04 -1.26
N TYR A 156 -28.00 -20.38 -2.36
CA TYR A 156 -28.49 -20.58 -3.74
C TYR A 156 -27.44 -20.09 -4.75
#